data_AF-A0A963KQP1-F1
#
_entry.id   AF-A0A963KQP1-F1
#
_cell.length_a   1.000
_cell.length_b   1.000
_cell.length_c   1.000
_cell.angle_alpha   90.00
_cell.angle_beta   90.00
_cell.angle_gamma   90.00
#
_symmetry.space_group_name_H-M   'P 1'
#
loop_
_entity.id
_entity.type
_entity.pdbx_description
1 polymer ?
#
loop_
_entity_poly.entity_id
_entity_poly.type
_entity_poly.pdbx_seq_one_letter_code
_entity_poly.pdbx_strand_id
1 'polypeptide(L)' 'LRRADGGLLFLDEIGELGLDEQAVMLRAIEEKRFMPVGSDQEVSSDFQLIAGTNLDLARAVAERRFR' A
#
# COMPACT_ATOMS: atom_id res chain seq x y z
N LEU A 1 6.05 -16.03 -1.79
CA LEU A 1 4.91 -15.08 -1.80
C LEU A 1 3.56 -15.79 -1.59
N ARG A 2 3.43 -16.64 -0.55
CA ARG A 2 2.21 -17.43 -0.25
C ARG A 2 1.78 -17.30 1.22
N ARG A 3 2.04 -16.16 1.87
CA ARG A 3 1.95 -16.05 3.34
C ARG A 3 1.06 -14.92 3.89
N ALA A 4 0.28 -14.23 3.05
CA ALA A 4 -0.55 -13.12 3.53
C ALA A 4 -2.06 -13.34 3.40
N ASP A 5 -2.53 -14.53 3.04
CA ASP A 5 -3.97 -14.82 3.09
C ASP A 5 -4.33 -15.11 4.57
N GLY A 6 -5.00 -14.15 5.21
CA GLY A 6 -5.15 -14.03 6.66
C GLY A 6 -3.94 -13.42 7.39
N GLY A 7 -3.00 -12.79 6.67
CA GLY A 7 -1.73 -12.31 7.23
C GLY A 7 -1.68 -10.80 7.51
N LEU A 8 -0.49 -10.33 7.86
CA LEU A 8 -0.20 -8.92 8.14
C LEU A 8 0.77 -8.38 7.08
N LEU A 9 0.39 -7.29 6.41
CA LEU A 9 1.27 -6.51 5.54
C LEU A 9 1.80 -5.32 6.34
N PHE A 10 3.12 -5.19 6.40
CA PHE A 10 3.78 -4.01 6.98
C PHE A 10 4.34 -3.15 5.85
N LEU A 11 3.96 -1.88 5.81
CA LEU A 11 4.51 -0.90 4.89
C LEU A 11 5.20 0.19 5.70
N ASP A 12 6.51 0.34 5.50
CA ASP A 12 7.26 1.42 6.11
C ASP A 12 7.44 2.57 5.10
N GLU A 13 7.68 3.76 5.63
CA GLU A 13 7.99 4.97 4.85
C GLU A 13 6.97 5.32 3.76
N ILE A 14 5.67 5.06 3.99
CA ILE A 14 4.62 5.29 2.97
C ILE A 14 4.56 6.74 2.44
N GLY A 15 5.02 7.71 3.23
CA GLY A 15 5.07 9.12 2.82
C GLY A 15 6.16 9.45 1.78
N GLU A 16 7.10 8.53 1.51
CA GLU A 16 8.09 8.67 0.44
C GLU A 16 7.53 8.24 -0.93
N LEU A 17 6.36 7.57 -0.95
CA LEU A 17 5.72 7.17 -2.20
C LEU A 17 5.33 8.39 -3.02
N GLY A 18 5.64 8.35 -4.31
CA GLY A 18 5.12 9.30 -5.29
C GLY A 18 3.60 9.19 -5.41
N LEU A 19 2.95 10.25 -5.87
CA LEU A 19 1.49 10.30 -5.97
C LEU A 19 0.92 9.12 -6.78
N ASP A 20 1.56 8.72 -7.87
CA ASP A 20 1.08 7.60 -8.70
C ASP A 20 1.22 6.24 -8.00
N GLU A 21 2.29 6.06 -7.22
CA GLU A 21 2.51 4.86 -6.41
C GLU A 21 1.47 4.78 -5.28
N GLN A 22 1.13 5.91 -4.66
CA GLN A 22 0.05 6.00 -3.69
C GLN A 22 -1.30 5.59 -4.30
N ALA A 23 -1.59 6.02 -5.54
CA ALA A 23 -2.83 5.64 -6.22
C ALA A 23 -2.91 4.13 -6.53
N VAL A 24 -1.79 3.53 -6.95
CA VAL A 24 -1.69 2.08 -7.17
C VAL A 24 -1.85 1.33 -5.85
N MET A 25 -1.22 1.80 -4.77
CA MET A 25 -1.34 1.21 -3.44
C MET A 25 -2.78 1.27 -2.93
N LEU A 26 -3.44 2.44 -3.00
CA LEU A 26 -4.83 2.60 -2.61
C LEU A 26 -5.73 1.63 -3.35
N ARG A 27 -5.55 1.52 -4.67
CA ARG A 27 -6.30 0.57 -5.50
C ARG A 27 -6.07 -0.88 -5.07
N ALA A 28 -4.84 -1.26 -4.76
CA ALA A 28 -4.53 -2.62 -4.29
C ALA A 28 -5.16 -2.94 -2.93
N ILE A 29 -5.25 -1.95 -2.03
CA ILE A 29 -5.90 -2.08 -0.72
C ILE A 29 -7.42 -2.19 -0.88
N GLU A 30 -8.02 -1.34 -1.71
CA GLU A 30 -9.47 -1.34 -1.97
C GLU A 30 -9.93 -2.63 -2.65
N GLU A 31 -9.22 -3.07 -3.69
CA GLU A 31 -9.58 -4.27 -4.45
C GLU A 31 -9.18 -5.58 -3.74
N LYS A 32 -8.36 -5.51 -2.68
CA LYS A 32 -7.70 -6.65 -2.00
C LYS A 32 -6.99 -7.59 -2.99
N ARG A 33 -6.54 -7.02 -4.10
CA ARG A 33 -5.91 -7.71 -5.22
C ARG A 33 -4.63 -6.96 -5.58
N PHE A 34 -3.56 -7.71 -5.82
CA PHE A 34 -2.31 -7.13 -6.25
C PHE A 34 -1.57 -8.05 -7.20
N MET A 35 -0.67 -7.45 -7.98
CA MET A 35 0.26 -8.16 -8.84
C MET A 35 1.60 -8.29 -8.10
N PRO A 36 2.02 -9.49 -7.67
CA PRO A 36 3.33 -9.69 -7.08
C PRO A 36 4.43 -9.30 -8.09
N VAL A 37 5.51 -8.70 -7.59
CA VAL A 37 6.66 -8.38 -8.44
C VAL A 37 7.18 -9.66 -9.11
N GLY A 38 7.23 -9.65 -10.44
CA GLY A 38 7.66 -10.79 -11.25
C GLY A 38 6.58 -11.84 -11.55
N SER A 39 5.31 -11.58 -11.21
CA SER A 39 4.17 -12.39 -11.61
C SER A 39 3.38 -11.72 -12.72
N ASP A 40 2.78 -12.53 -13.58
CA ASP A 40 1.81 -12.16 -14.62
C ASP A 40 0.35 -12.44 -14.19
N GLN A 41 0.16 -12.92 -12.95
CA GLN A 41 -1.14 -13.27 -12.41
C GLN A 41 -1.44 -12.48 -11.14
N GLU A 42 -2.64 -11.90 -11.14
CA GLU A 42 -3.16 -11.17 -10.01
C GLU A 42 -3.60 -12.14 -8.92
N VAL A 43 -3.29 -11.80 -7.68
CA VAL A 43 -3.68 -12.60 -6.50
C VAL A 43 -4.53 -11.75 -5.57
N SER A 44 -5.62 -12.35 -5.08
CA SER A 44 -6.41 -11.80 -3.98
C SER A 44 -5.85 -12.27 -2.66
N SER A 45 -5.83 -11.40 -1.65
CA SER A 45 -5.37 -11.73 -0.30
C SER A 45 -6.17 -10.93 0.71
N ASP A 46 -6.71 -11.60 1.73
CA ASP A 46 -7.30 -10.88 2.87
C ASP A 46 -6.21 -10.64 3.93
N PHE A 47 -5.79 -9.40 4.14
CA PHE A 47 -4.70 -9.06 5.07
C PHE A 47 -5.04 -7.85 5.93
N GLN A 48 -4.43 -7.82 7.12
CA GLN A 48 -4.34 -6.60 7.91
C GLN A 48 -3.16 -5.76 7.42
N LEU A 49 -3.33 -4.44 7.32
CA LEU A 49 -2.28 -3.51 6.94
C LEU A 49 -1.82 -2.70 8.16
N ILE A 50 -0.52 -2.66 8.39
CA ILE A 50 0.12 -1.70 9.29
C ILE A 50 1.06 -0.85 8.45
N ALA A 51 0.89 0.47 8.52
CA ALA A 51 1.72 1.43 7.80
C ALA A 51 2.45 2.38 8.76
N GLY A 52 3.72 2.68 8.47
CA GLY A 52 4.56 3.63 9.18
C GLY A 52 5.11 4.70 8.24
N THR A 53 5.34 5.90 8.76
CA THR A 53 6.10 6.95 8.07
C THR A 53 6.66 7.96 9.07
N ASN A 54 7.79 8.58 8.72
CA ASN A 54 8.39 9.68 9.47
C ASN A 54 7.80 11.06 9.09
N LEU A 55 6.86 11.09 8.13
CA LEU A 55 6.20 12.31 7.67
C LEU A 55 4.90 12.58 8.45
N ASP A 56 4.63 13.86 8.73
CA ASP A 56 3.31 14.29 9.18
C ASP A 56 2.31 14.14 8.02
N LEU A 57 1.55 13.05 8.04
CA LEU A 57 0.57 12.73 6.99
C LEU A 57 -0.55 13.77 6.92
N ALA A 58 -1.00 14.33 8.04
CA ALA A 58 -2.08 15.32 8.03
C ALA A 58 -1.61 16.58 7.28
N ARG A 59 -0.37 17.01 7.53
CA ARG A 59 0.25 18.09 6.79
C ARG A 59 0.49 17.73 5.32
N ALA A 60 0.97 16.53 5.03
CA ALA A 60 1.24 16.08 3.66
C ALA A 60 -0.05 16.00 2.82
N VAL A 61 -1.18 15.60 3.42
CA VAL A 61 -2.51 15.61 2.80
C VAL A 61 -2.97 17.05 2.53
N ALA A 62 -2.82 17.95 3.51
CA ALA A 62 -3.17 19.36 3.33
C ALA A 62 -2.36 20.02 2.20
N GLU A 63 -1.09 19.63 2.04
CA GLU A 63 -0.19 20.08 0.97
C GLU A 63 -0.37 19.32 -0.36
N ARG A 64 -1.32 18.37 -0.45
CA ARG A 64 -1.56 17.50 -1.63
C ARG A 64 -0.34 16.68 -2.08
N ARG A 65 0.55 16.36 -1.14
CA ARG A 65 1.71 15.47 -1.35
C ARG A 65 1.41 14.03 -0.96
N PHE A 66 0.33 13.82 -0.21
CA PHE A 66 -0.16 12.49 0.19
C PHE A 66 -1.68 12.42 -0.01
N ARG A 67 -2.22 11.26 -0.36
CA ARG A 67 -3.65 11.03 -0.61
C ARG A 67 -4.13 9.72 -0.01
#